data_AF-A0A849EEI3-F1
#
_entry.id   AF-A0A849EEI3-F1
#
_cell.length_a   1.000
_cell.length_b   1.000
_cell.length_c   1.000
_cell.angle_alpha   90.00
_cell.angle_beta   90.00
_cell.angle_gamma   90.00
#
_symmetry.space_group_name_H-M   'P 1'
#
loop_
_entity.id
_entity.type
_entity.pdbx_description
1 polymer ?
#
loop_
_entity_poly.entity_id
_entity_poly.type
_entity_poly.pdbx_seq_one_letter_code
_entity_poly.pdbx_strand_id
1 'polypeptide(L)' 'GVPALAVPVKLHGEALPASVQLTGLSWSESLLVGAAMALEGVLAD' A
#
# COMPACT_ATOMS: atom_id res chain seq x y z
N GLY A 1 16.00 -10.13 2.47
CA GLY A 1 15.28 -8.97 1.92
C GLY A 1 14.18 -8.61 2.88
N VAL A 2 13.81 -7.33 2.95
CA VAL A 2 12.62 -6.89 3.71
C VAL A 2 11.39 -6.95 2.80
N PRO A 3 10.23 -7.38 3.29
CA PRO A 3 9.01 -7.41 2.48
C PRO A 3 8.59 -5.98 2.14
N ALA A 4 8.14 -5.79 0.90
CA ALA A 4 7.64 -4.52 0.39
C ALA A 4 6.38 -4.76 -0.45
N LEU A 5 5.40 -3.88 -0.33
CA LEU A 5 4.12 -3.97 -1.01
C LEU A 5 3.68 -2.59 -1.49
N ALA A 6 3.30 -2.48 -2.77
CA ALA A 6 2.80 -1.24 -3.34
C ALA A 6 1.26 -1.24 -3.35
N VAL A 7 0.64 -0.18 -2.83
CA VAL A 7 -0.81 0.03 -2.81
C VAL A 7 -1.15 1.18 -3.78
N PRO A 8 -2.02 0.97 -4.78
CA PRO A 8 -2.42 2.02 -5.69
C PRO A 8 -3.24 3.09 -4.95
N VAL A 9 -3.04 4.35 -5.29
CA VAL A 9 -3.75 5.48 -4.67
C VAL A 9 -4.36 6.35 -5.75
N LYS A 10 -5.60 6.79 -5.53
CA LYS A 10 -6.24 7.77 -6.41
C LYS A 10 -5.84 9.16 -5.95
N LEU A 11 -5.16 9.91 -6.82
CA LEU A 11 -4.87 11.32 -6.60
C LEU A 11 -5.86 12.15 -7.40
N HIS A 12 -6.63 13.00 -6.71
CA HIS A 12 -7.61 13.85 -7.38
C HIS A 12 -6.91 14.88 -8.25
N GLY A 13 -7.36 15.00 -9.50
CA GLY A 13 -6.81 15.96 -10.45
C GLY A 13 -5.50 15.55 -11.12
N GLU A 14 -4.99 14.34 -10.85
CA GLU A 14 -3.80 13.85 -11.55
C GLU A 14 -4.08 12.90 -12.71
N ALA A 15 -3.27 13.04 -13.76
CA ALA A 15 -3.40 12.27 -15.00
C ALA A 15 -2.67 10.92 -14.94
N LEU A 16 -1.73 10.75 -14.01
CA LEU A 16 -0.89 9.56 -13.91
C LEU A 16 -1.21 8.74 -12.64
N PRO A 17 -1.17 7.40 -12.73
CA PRO A 17 -1.37 6.55 -11.56
C PRO A 17 -0.23 6.70 -10.56
N ALA A 18 -0.57 6.74 -9.27
CA ALA A 18 0.37 6.78 -8.17
C ALA A 18 0.18 5.58 -7.24
N SER A 19 1.22 5.26 -6.47
CA SER A 19 1.17 4.22 -5.44
C SER A 19 1.99 4.60 -4.22
N VAL A 20 1.60 4.04 -3.07
CA VAL A 20 2.34 4.11 -1.82
C VAL A 20 3.03 2.77 -1.59
N GLN A 21 4.33 2.80 -1.28
CA GLN A 21 5.08 1.59 -0.93
C GLN A 21 5.15 1.43 0.58
N LEU A 22 4.63 0.31 1.08
CA LEU A 22 4.80 -0.14 2.45
C LEU A 22 6.01 -1.07 2.52
N THR A 23 6.86 -0.89 3.53
CA THR A 23 7.98 -1.78 3.81
C THR A 23 7.88 -2.29 5.25
N GLY A 24 8.17 -3.58 5.44
CA GLY A 24 8.03 -4.26 6.73
C GLY A 24 9.34 -4.86 7.23
N LEU A 25 9.30 -5.42 8.43
CA LEU A 25 10.38 -6.27 8.95
C LEU A 25 10.36 -7.63 8.24
N SER A 26 11.48 -8.34 8.24
CA SER A 26 11.53 -9.71 7.71
C SER A 26 10.46 -10.60 8.37
N TRP A 27 9.79 -11.44 7.57
CA TRP A 27 8.76 -12.39 8.01
C TRP A 27 7.48 -11.74 8.57
N SER A 28 7.23 -10.46 8.22
CA SER A 28 6.01 -9.74 8.58
C SER A 28 4.99 -9.63 7.44
N GLU A 29 5.08 -10.46 6.41
CA GLU A 29 4.25 -10.42 5.19
C GLU A 29 2.75 -10.42 5.52
N SER A 30 2.29 -11.26 6.46
CA SER A 30 0.86 -11.29 6.85
C SER A 30 0.40 -9.96 7.49
N LEU A 31 1.25 -9.32 8.29
CA LEU A 31 0.95 -8.01 8.87
C LEU A 31 0.98 -6.91 7.80
N LEU A 32 1.94 -6.98 6.88
CA LEU A 32 2.09 -6.05 5.77
C LEU A 32 0.88 -6.10 4.83
N VAL A 33 0.35 -7.30 4.54
CA VAL A 33 -0.88 -7.49 3.75
C VAL A 33 -2.09 -6.92 4.48
N GLY A 34 -2.25 -7.19 5.79
CA GLY A 34 -3.34 -6.62 6.57
C GLY A 34 -3.32 -5.08 6.58
N ALA A 35 -2.14 -4.48 6.71
CA ALA A 35 -1.96 -3.03 6.66
C ALA A 35 -2.29 -2.46 5.27
N ALA A 36 -1.89 -3.13 4.19
CA ALA A 36 -2.21 -2.71 2.83
C ALA A 36 -3.72 -2.76 2.54
N MET A 37 -4.43 -3.80 2.98
CA MET A 37 -5.89 -3.88 2.83
C MET A 37 -6.60 -2.78 3.60
N ALA A 38 -6.15 -2.46 4.82
CA ALA A 38 -6.69 -1.36 5.60
C ALA A 38 -6.44 -0.01 4.90
N LEU A 39 -5.24 0.19 4.35
CA LEU A 39 -4.88 1.40 3.61
C LEU A 39 -5.72 1.55 2.32
N GLU A 40 -5.89 0.48 1.57
CA GLU A 40 -6.74 0.47 0.36
C GLU A 40 -8.19 0.86 0.70
N GLY A 41 -8.75 0.33 1.80
CA GLY A 41 -10.10 0.69 2.25
C GLY A 41 -10.26 2.16 2.63
N VAL A 42 -9.23 2.82 3.16
CA VAL A 42 -9.26 4.26 3.48
C VAL A 42 -9.08 5.12 2.22
N LEU A 43 -8.31 4.66 1.24
CA LEU A 43 -7.97 5.43 0.04
C LEU A 43 -8.93 5.21 -1.15
N ALA A 44 -9.85 4.26 -1.03
CA ALA A 44 -10.86 3.97 -2.06
C ALA A 44 -12.09 4.89 -1.99
N ASP A 45 -12.30 5.58 -0.86
CA ASP A 45 -13.35 6.57 -0.59
C ASP A 45 -12.90 7.99 -1.02
#